data_AF-A0A920QR63-F1
#
_entry.id   AF-A0A920QR63-F1
#
_cell.length_a   1.000
_cell.length_b   1.000
_cell.length_c   1.000
_cell.angle_alpha   90.00
_cell.angle_beta   90.00
_cell.angle_gamma   90.00
#
_symmetry.space_group_name_H-M   'P 1'
#
loop_
_entity.id
_entity.type
_entity.pdbx_description
1 polymer ?
#
loop_
_entity_poly.entity_id
_entity_poly.type
_entity_poly.pdbx_seq_one_letter_code
_entity_poly.pdbx_strand_id
1 'polypeptide(L)'
;MDETFALRLPVLAISSGPTNSMRGAAYLSQQTDCIVVDVGGTTTDVGALVNGFPREASVAVNIAGVRTNFRMPDVQSIALGGGSVVGLEEMKIGPESVAFELKGKGFDLRWRYLDYYDIAAATGL
;
A
#
# COMPACT_ATOMS: atom_id res chain seq x y z
N MET A 1 5.91 -12.70 -16.48
CA MET A 1 6.86 -13.50 -15.65
C MET A 1 6.26 -14.89 -15.54
N ASP A 2 6.99 -15.93 -15.90
CA ASP A 2 6.54 -17.31 -15.70
C ASP A 2 7.02 -17.85 -14.34
N GLU A 3 6.48 -19.01 -13.93
CA GLU A 3 6.77 -19.65 -12.64
C GLU A 3 8.27 -19.93 -12.46
N THR A 4 8.91 -20.50 -13.49
CA THR A 4 10.32 -20.89 -13.44
C THR A 4 11.22 -19.66 -13.23
N PHE A 5 10.89 -18.55 -13.89
CA PHE A 5 11.61 -17.29 -13.73
C PHE A 5 11.38 -16.69 -12.35
N ALA A 6 10.15 -16.68 -11.85
CA ALA A 6 9.82 -16.16 -10.51
C ALA A 6 10.57 -16.94 -9.41
N LEU A 7 10.66 -18.27 -9.52
CA LEU A 7 11.40 -19.12 -8.59
C LEU A 7 12.92 -18.88 -8.64
N ARG A 8 13.46 -18.58 -9.83
CA ARG A 8 14.90 -18.29 -9.99
C ARG A 8 15.29 -16.89 -9.51
N LEU A 9 14.42 -15.90 -9.71
CA LEU A 9 14.69 -14.49 -9.41
C LEU A 9 13.53 -13.85 -8.63
N PRO A 10 13.21 -14.35 -7.41
CA PRO A 10 12.07 -13.85 -6.63
C PRO A 10 12.22 -12.37 -6.25
N VAL A 11 13.46 -11.87 -6.21
CA VAL A 11 13.77 -10.46 -5.95
C VAL A 11 13.12 -9.51 -6.97
N LEU A 12 12.88 -9.97 -8.20
CA LEU A 12 12.21 -9.18 -9.25
C LEU A 12 10.69 -9.11 -9.07
N ALA A 13 10.13 -9.87 -8.13
CA ALA A 13 8.72 -9.78 -7.74
C ALA A 13 8.48 -8.81 -6.57
N ILE A 14 9.54 -8.29 -5.95
CA ILE A 14 9.43 -7.26 -4.91
C ILE A 14 8.75 -6.02 -5.51
N SER A 15 7.81 -5.44 -4.77
CA SER A 15 7.00 -4.29 -5.22
C SER A 15 6.07 -4.56 -6.41
N SER A 16 5.79 -5.83 -6.73
CA SER A 16 4.82 -6.20 -7.78
C SER A 16 3.40 -5.68 -7.49
N GLY A 17 2.99 -5.64 -6.22
CA GLY A 17 1.70 -5.07 -5.79
C GLY A 17 1.52 -3.62 -6.25
N PRO A 18 2.29 -2.66 -5.71
CA PRO A 18 2.21 -1.26 -6.11
C PRO A 18 2.37 -1.04 -7.61
N THR A 19 3.26 -1.80 -8.26
CA THR A 19 3.46 -1.74 -9.72
C THR A 19 2.17 -2.08 -10.47
N ASN A 20 1.51 -3.17 -10.08
CA ASN A 20 0.29 -3.62 -10.73
C ASN A 20 -0.87 -2.65 -10.48
N SER A 21 -1.01 -2.11 -9.27
CA SER A 21 -2.02 -1.09 -8.95
C SER A 21 -1.83 0.17 -9.80
N MET A 22 -0.60 0.67 -9.93
CA MET A 22 -0.29 1.85 -10.77
C MET A 22 -0.55 1.60 -12.25
N ARG A 23 -0.16 0.43 -12.77
CA ARG A 23 -0.43 0.05 -14.16
C ARG A 23 -1.93 -0.13 -14.42
N GLY A 24 -2.66 -0.68 -13.46
CA GLY A 24 -4.12 -0.77 -13.49
C GLY A 24 -4.77 0.60 -13.49
N ALA A 25 -4.31 1.51 -12.64
CA ALA A 25 -4.79 2.89 -12.59
C ALA A 25 -4.58 3.61 -13.93
N ALA A 26 -3.39 3.51 -14.52
CA ALA A 26 -3.10 4.07 -15.85
C ALA A 26 -4.07 3.52 -16.91
N TYR A 27 -4.27 2.19 -16.92
CA TYR A 27 -5.13 1.52 -17.88
C TYR A 27 -6.61 1.93 -17.75
N LEU A 28 -7.14 1.96 -16.53
CA LEU A 28 -8.56 2.23 -16.27
C LEU A 28 -8.92 3.72 -16.37
N SER A 29 -8.02 4.60 -15.90
CA SER A 29 -8.27 6.05 -15.89
C SER A 29 -7.87 6.75 -17.19
N GLN A 30 -7.13 6.05 -18.06
CA GLN A 30 -6.48 6.61 -19.26
C GLN A 30 -5.52 7.78 -18.96
N GLN A 31 -5.14 7.97 -17.69
CA GLN A 31 -4.17 8.98 -17.29
C GLN A 31 -2.74 8.42 -17.42
N THR A 32 -1.87 9.18 -18.07
CA THR A 32 -0.47 8.80 -18.27
C THR A 32 0.47 9.48 -17.29
N ASP A 33 0.11 10.65 -16.78
CA ASP A 33 0.96 11.48 -15.95
C ASP A 33 0.16 11.95 -14.73
N CYS A 34 0.26 11.20 -13.63
CA CYS A 34 -0.51 11.47 -12.42
C CYS A 34 0.13 10.85 -11.18
N ILE A 35 -0.42 11.18 -10.02
CA ILE A 35 -0.11 10.48 -8.77
C ILE A 35 -1.17 9.39 -8.57
N VAL A 36 -0.71 8.17 -8.29
CA VAL A 36 -1.55 7.06 -7.88
C VAL A 36 -1.42 6.90 -6.38
N VAL A 37 -2.57 6.82 -5.71
CA VAL A 37 -2.70 6.57 -4.27
C VAL A 37 -3.46 5.26 -4.12
N ASP A 38 -2.76 4.19 -3.77
CA ASP A 38 -3.33 2.86 -3.53
C ASP A 38 -3.55 2.68 -2.03
N VAL A 39 -4.81 2.80 -1.59
CA VAL A 39 -5.18 2.67 -0.18
C VAL A 39 -5.63 1.24 0.09
N GLY A 40 -4.81 0.49 0.81
CA GLY A 40 -5.13 -0.85 1.28
C GLY A 40 -5.72 -0.88 2.69
N GLY A 41 -5.77 -2.08 3.27
CA GLY A 41 -6.22 -2.27 4.65
C GLY A 41 -5.18 -1.88 5.71
N THR A 42 -3.89 -1.84 5.38
CA THR A 42 -2.82 -1.55 6.36
C THR A 42 -1.97 -0.36 5.94
N THR A 43 -1.70 -0.24 4.65
CA THR A 43 -0.81 0.76 4.08
C THR A 43 -1.49 1.55 2.98
N THR A 44 -0.96 2.73 2.73
CA THR A 44 -1.24 3.54 1.55
C THR A 44 0.05 3.69 0.78
N ASP A 45 0.05 3.21 -0.46
CA ASP A 45 1.20 3.30 -1.35
C ASP A 45 0.99 4.44 -2.35
N VAL A 46 1.92 5.38 -2.39
CA VAL A 46 1.87 6.56 -3.26
C VAL A 46 3.00 6.51 -4.26
N GLY A 47 2.70 6.69 -5.54
CA GLY A 47 3.73 6.82 -6.58
C GLY A 47 3.26 7.62 -7.77
N ALA A 48 4.23 8.00 -8.61
CA ALA A 48 3.98 8.77 -9.81
C ALA A 48 3.94 7.88 -11.05
N LEU A 49 2.99 8.14 -11.93
CA LEU A 49 3.01 7.69 -13.32
C LEU A 49 3.65 8.78 -14.19
N VAL A 50 4.50 8.35 -15.11
CA VAL A 50 5.09 9.18 -16.16
C VAL A 50 4.95 8.43 -17.48
N ASN A 51 4.31 9.03 -18.48
CA ASN A 51 4.00 8.38 -19.76
C ASN A 51 3.28 7.02 -19.61
N GLY A 52 2.45 6.88 -18.58
CA GLY A 52 1.66 5.69 -18.27
C GLY A 52 2.44 4.59 -17.55
N PHE A 53 3.72 4.80 -17.22
CA PHE A 53 4.54 3.84 -16.48
C PHE A 53 4.91 4.38 -15.09
N PRO A 54 5.02 3.52 -14.06
CA PRO A 54 5.52 3.94 -12.77
C PRO A 54 6.91 4.58 -12.91
N ARG A 55 7.08 5.76 -12.30
CA ARG A 55 8.37 6.44 -12.25
C ARG A 55 9.36 5.58 -11.48
N GLU A 56 10.46 5.21 -12.10
CA GLU A 56 11.52 4.46 -11.44
C GLU A 56 12.25 5.32 -10.40
N ALA A 57 12.73 4.68 -9.34
CA ALA A 57 13.62 5.34 -8.38
C ALA A 57 14.93 5.78 -9.07
N SER A 58 15.29 7.05 -8.88
CA SER A 58 16.49 7.65 -9.48
C SER A 58 17.79 7.25 -8.79
N VAL A 59 17.69 6.73 -7.57
CA VAL A 59 18.81 6.30 -6.73
C VAL A 59 18.64 4.85 -6.33
N ALA A 60 19.76 4.22 -5.97
CA ALA A 60 19.77 2.87 -5.42
C ALA A 60 18.76 2.73 -4.27
N VAL A 61 17.88 1.72 -4.36
CA VAL A 61 16.79 1.49 -3.40
C VAL A 61 17.26 0.57 -2.29
N ASN A 62 16.94 0.91 -1.05
CA ASN A 62 17.19 0.07 0.11
C ASN A 62 16.03 -0.91 0.32
N ILE A 63 16.29 -2.20 0.16
CA ILE A 63 15.33 -3.28 0.40
C ILE A 63 15.83 -4.09 1.60
N ALA A 64 15.04 -4.14 2.68
CA ALA A 64 15.41 -4.85 3.91
C ALA A 64 16.82 -4.49 4.45
N GLY A 65 17.20 -3.22 4.35
CA GLY A 65 18.51 -2.72 4.77
C GLY A 65 19.65 -2.93 3.76
N VAL A 66 19.39 -3.57 2.62
CA VAL A 66 20.38 -3.79 1.56
C VAL A 66 20.18 -2.76 0.45
N ARG A 67 21.25 -2.04 0.12
CA ARG A 67 21.26 -1.12 -1.02
C ARG A 67 21.35 -1.89 -2.33
N THR A 68 20.37 -1.70 -3.20
CA THR A 68 20.25 -2.41 -4.48
C THR A 68 20.23 -1.43 -5.65
N ASN A 69 20.58 -1.89 -6.85
CA ASN A 69 20.48 -1.13 -8.10
C ASN A 69 19.28 -1.59 -8.96
N PHE A 70 18.27 -2.21 -8.34
CA PHE A 70 17.09 -2.66 -9.07
C PHE A 70 16.30 -1.47 -9.61
N ARG A 71 15.84 -1.61 -10.85
CA ARG A 71 14.85 -0.72 -11.44
C ARG A 71 13.49 -1.09 -10.87
N MET A 72 13.00 -0.27 -9.94
CA MET A 72 11.70 -0.46 -9.32
C MET A 72 10.97 0.88 -9.20
N PRO A 73 9.63 0.86 -9.13
CA PRO A 73 8.88 2.09 -8.92
C PRO A 73 9.31 2.80 -7.65
N ASP A 74 9.39 4.13 -7.74
CA ASP A 74 9.57 5.01 -6.60
C ASP A 74 8.23 5.14 -5.87
N VAL A 75 8.06 4.35 -4.82
CA VAL A 75 6.83 4.28 -4.02
C VAL A 75 7.12 4.76 -2.62
N GLN A 76 6.31 5.70 -2.14
CA GLN A 76 6.25 6.07 -0.74
C GLN A 76 5.12 5.30 -0.07
N SER A 77 5.47 4.42 0.87
CA SER A 77 4.50 3.66 1.65
C SER A 77 4.27 4.34 2.99
N ILE A 78 2.99 4.58 3.31
CA ILE A 78 2.54 5.19 4.57
C ILE A 78 1.80 4.09 5.33
N ALA A 79 2.10 3.92 6.63
CA ALA A 79 1.43 2.98 7.51
C ALA A 79 0.03 3.48 7.93
N LEU A 80 -0.81 3.72 6.93
CA LEU A 80 -2.17 4.20 7.05
C LEU A 80 -3.03 3.48 6.02
N GLY A 81 -4.06 2.78 6.45
CA GLY A 81 -5.02 2.08 5.60
C GLY A 81 -6.36 1.95 6.30
N GLY A 82 -7.31 1.25 5.67
CA GLY A 82 -8.67 1.14 6.21
C GLY A 82 -8.77 0.39 7.54
N GLY A 83 -7.86 -0.53 7.82
CA GLY A 83 -7.75 -1.22 9.10
C GLY A 83 -6.75 -0.58 10.06
N SER A 84 -6.34 0.67 9.85
CA SER A 84 -5.48 1.38 10.80
C SER A 84 -6.23 1.67 12.10
N VAL A 85 -5.57 1.40 13.23
CA VAL A 85 -6.13 1.62 14.57
C VAL A 85 -6.21 3.11 14.86
N VAL A 86 -7.33 3.53 15.45
CA VAL A 86 -7.59 4.91 15.86
C VAL A 86 -7.48 5.02 17.38
N GLY A 87 -6.45 5.72 17.85
CA GLY A 87 -6.24 6.05 19.25
C GLY A 87 -6.99 7.31 19.63
N LEU A 88 -8.09 7.18 20.39
CA LEU A 88 -8.96 8.29 20.77
C LEU A 88 -8.34 9.24 21.80
N GLU A 89 -7.47 8.74 22.68
CA GLU A 89 -6.82 9.59 23.71
C GLU A 89 -5.74 10.49 23.10
N GLU A 90 -4.97 9.95 22.17
CA GLU A 90 -3.83 10.63 21.53
C GLU A 90 -4.23 11.36 20.24
N MET A 91 -5.46 11.13 19.76
CA MET A 91 -5.96 11.60 18.47
C MET A 91 -5.03 11.21 17.31
N LYS A 92 -4.58 9.95 17.31
CA LYS A 92 -3.66 9.38 16.31
C LYS A 92 -4.31 8.23 15.56
N ILE A 93 -3.88 8.04 14.31
CA ILE A 93 -4.30 6.93 13.45
C ILE A 93 -3.04 6.18 13.00
N GLY A 94 -3.00 4.88 13.26
CA GLY A 94 -1.83 4.04 13.01
C GLY A 94 -0.63 4.39 13.91
N PRO A 95 0.55 3.78 13.66
CA PRO A 95 0.84 2.88 12.54
C PRO A 95 0.27 1.46 12.69
N GLU A 96 -0.29 1.13 13.86
CA GLU A 96 -0.90 -0.17 14.12
C GLU A 96 -2.11 -0.40 13.20
N SER A 97 -2.31 -1.65 12.80
CA SER A 97 -3.43 -2.07 11.96
C SER A 97 -3.97 -3.43 12.41
N VAL A 98 -5.28 -3.60 12.33
CA VAL A 98 -5.94 -4.90 12.51
C VAL A 98 -5.70 -5.87 11.33
N ALA A 99 -5.17 -5.37 10.21
CA ALA A 99 -4.73 -6.15 9.05
C ALA A 99 -5.73 -7.25 8.64
N PHE A 100 -5.29 -8.52 8.59
CA PHE A 100 -6.14 -9.64 8.20
C PHE A 100 -7.28 -9.95 9.19
N GLU A 101 -7.21 -9.42 10.41
CA GLU A 101 -8.20 -9.62 11.47
C GLU A 101 -9.40 -8.67 11.33
N LEU A 102 -9.44 -7.80 10.32
CA LEU A 102 -10.56 -6.90 10.00
C LEU A 102 -11.94 -7.58 10.14
N LYS A 103 -12.10 -8.79 9.60
CA LYS A 103 -13.38 -9.52 9.64
C LYS A 103 -13.71 -10.13 11.01
N GLY A 104 -12.70 -10.35 11.85
CA GLY A 104 -12.84 -11.02 13.15
C GLY A 104 -12.82 -10.06 14.36
N LYS A 105 -12.26 -8.87 14.19
CA LYS A 105 -12.16 -7.82 15.21
C LYS A 105 -12.90 -6.53 14.85
N GLY A 106 -13.34 -6.35 13.60
CA GLY A 106 -14.22 -5.26 13.20
C GLY A 106 -15.51 -5.34 14.02
N PHE A 107 -15.73 -4.33 14.85
CA PHE A 107 -16.79 -4.26 15.86
C PHE A 107 -16.69 -5.20 17.09
N ASP A 108 -15.49 -5.55 17.56
CA ASP A 108 -15.36 -6.14 18.90
C ASP A 108 -15.01 -5.08 19.96
N LEU A 109 -16.06 -4.52 20.57
CA LEU A 109 -16.02 -3.56 21.69
C LEU A 109 -15.18 -4.06 22.89
N ARG A 110 -14.84 -5.36 22.96
CA ARG A 110 -13.96 -5.92 23.99
C ARG A 110 -12.50 -5.54 23.78
N TRP A 111 -12.08 -5.15 22.57
CA TRP A 111 -10.68 -4.82 22.27
C TRP A 111 -10.32 -3.34 22.43
N ARG A 112 -11.27 -2.44 22.72
CA ARG A 112 -11.02 -0.99 22.92
C ARG A 112 -10.30 -0.26 21.76
N TYR A 113 -10.24 -0.85 20.56
CA TYR A 113 -9.70 -0.20 19.38
C TYR A 113 -10.81 -0.05 18.34
N LEU A 114 -10.85 1.13 17.72
CA LEU A 114 -11.69 1.43 16.56
C LEU A 114 -10.76 1.48 15.34
N ASP A 115 -11.14 0.95 14.20
CA ASP A 115 -10.37 1.15 12.96
C ASP A 115 -11.01 2.18 12.01
N TYR A 116 -10.29 2.55 10.96
CA TYR A 116 -10.76 3.56 10.03
C TYR A 116 -12.04 3.12 9.27
N TYR A 117 -12.17 1.84 8.94
CA TYR A 117 -13.37 1.30 8.29
C TYR A 117 -14.58 1.30 9.23
N ASP A 118 -14.40 1.02 10.53
CA ASP A 118 -15.46 1.14 11.53
C ASP A 118 -16.02 2.57 11.57
N ILE A 119 -15.13 3.58 11.56
CA ILE A 119 -15.55 5.00 11.51
C ILE A 119 -16.26 5.30 10.20
N ALA A 120 -15.70 4.91 9.06
CA ALA A 120 -16.30 5.14 7.75
C ALA A 120 -17.72 4.58 7.70
N ALA A 121 -17.90 3.32 8.11
CA ALA A 121 -19.20 2.66 8.20
C ALA A 121 -20.17 3.39 9.15
N ALA A 122 -19.71 3.80 10.33
CA ALA A 122 -20.54 4.53 11.30
C ALA A 122 -20.97 5.92 10.80
N THR A 123 -20.17 6.55 9.94
CA THR A 123 -20.48 7.86 9.33
C THR A 123 -21.24 7.78 8.01
N GLY A 124 -21.45 6.57 7.48
CA GLY A 124 -22.18 6.35 6.23
C GLY A 124 -21.36 6.60 4.96
N LEU A 125 -20.03 6.47 5.05
CA LEU A 125 -19.10 6.47 3.91
C LEU A 125 -18.92 5.07 3.30
#